data_AF-A0A965ZDU8-F1
#
_entry.id   AF-A0A965ZDU8-F1
#
_cell.length_a   1.000
_cell.length_b   1.000
_cell.length_c   1.000
_cell.angle_alpha   90.00
_cell.angle_beta   90.00
_cell.angle_gamma   90.00
#
_symmetry.space_group_name_H-M   'P 1'
#
loop_
_entity.id
_entity.type
_entity.pdbx_description
1 polymer ?
#
loop_
_entity_poly.entity_id
_entity_poly.type
_entity_poly.pdbx_seq_one_letter_code
_entity_poly.pdbx_strand_id
1 'polypeptide(L)'
;MVTLGLSSVVVLSAMTAVQPGPPKEEPKLTNIKVLPKNLTFRQVDHIMDEWAHSLGVRCNFCHSPNPETKKMDWASDAKPEKNMAREMYKMTASINKKYFKAEKDSLGMIANTGINCYTCHNGKAHPEVVDAPAPPRMGPPPGGAPNGAPMPPPGTPPPTTPPNNGR
;
A
#
# COMPACT_ATOMS: atom_id res chain seq x y z
N MET A 1 -3.41 -70.03 -52.65
CA MET A 1 -3.85 -69.49 -51.34
C MET A 1 -2.63 -69.04 -50.56
N VAL A 2 -2.27 -67.77 -50.64
CA VAL A 2 -1.24 -67.16 -49.77
C VAL A 2 -1.83 -65.86 -49.25
N THR A 3 -2.34 -65.88 -48.02
CA THR A 3 -2.83 -64.69 -47.32
C THR A 3 -1.69 -64.09 -46.49
N LEU A 4 -1.17 -62.95 -46.93
CA LEU A 4 -0.22 -62.12 -46.17
C LEU A 4 -0.98 -61.39 -45.04
N GLY A 5 -0.70 -61.74 -43.79
CA GLY A 5 -1.22 -61.03 -42.62
C GLY A 5 -0.35 -59.82 -42.28
N LEU A 6 -0.92 -58.63 -42.27
CA LEU A 6 -0.32 -57.42 -41.71
C LEU A 6 -0.56 -57.40 -40.19
N SER A 7 0.48 -57.60 -39.38
CA SER A 7 0.43 -57.32 -37.94
C SER A 7 0.72 -55.84 -37.70
N SER A 8 -0.31 -55.07 -37.33
CA SER A 8 -0.14 -53.71 -36.80
C SER A 8 0.37 -53.76 -35.37
N VAL A 9 1.58 -53.26 -35.15
CA VAL A 9 2.14 -53.05 -33.81
C VAL A 9 1.55 -51.76 -33.25
N VAL A 10 0.62 -51.86 -32.32
CA VAL A 10 0.09 -50.71 -31.57
C VAL A 10 1.08 -50.38 -30.45
N VAL A 11 1.83 -49.30 -30.61
CA VAL A 11 2.75 -48.79 -29.58
C VAL A 11 1.92 -47.96 -28.58
N LEU A 12 1.61 -48.54 -27.41
CA LEU A 12 1.00 -47.80 -26.29
C LEU A 12 2.08 -46.94 -25.61
N SER A 13 2.12 -45.65 -25.94
CA SER A 13 2.87 -44.66 -25.18
C SER A 13 2.19 -44.42 -23.83
N ALA A 14 2.83 -44.85 -22.73
CA ALA A 14 2.38 -44.58 -21.38
C ALA A 14 2.53 -43.09 -21.06
N MET A 15 1.41 -42.39 -20.85
CA MET A 15 1.41 -41.03 -20.31
C MET A 15 1.57 -41.12 -18.79
N THR A 16 2.73 -40.71 -18.27
CA THR A 16 2.94 -40.56 -16.83
C THR A 16 2.16 -39.35 -16.34
N ALA A 17 1.07 -39.59 -15.60
CA ALA A 17 0.34 -38.56 -14.90
C ALA A 17 1.23 -37.94 -13.81
N VAL A 18 1.55 -36.65 -13.96
CA VAL A 18 2.17 -35.85 -12.90
C VAL A 18 1.13 -35.71 -11.78
N GLN A 19 1.29 -36.50 -10.71
CA GLN A 19 0.46 -36.34 -9.52
C GLN A 19 0.87 -35.05 -8.79
N PRO A 20 -0.08 -34.19 -8.39
CA PRO A 20 0.23 -33.06 -7.52
C PRO A 20 0.82 -33.60 -6.21
N GLY A 21 2.01 -33.12 -5.86
CA GLY A 21 2.63 -33.47 -4.57
C GLY A 21 1.76 -33.05 -3.38
N PRO A 22 2.02 -33.60 -2.18
CA PRO A 22 1.27 -33.24 -0.98
C PRO A 22 1.30 -31.73 -0.75
N PRO A 23 0.20 -31.13 -0.23
CA PRO A 23 0.15 -29.71 0.09
C PRO A 23 1.33 -29.34 1.00
N LYS A 24 2.15 -28.36 0.58
CA LYS A 24 3.18 -27.81 1.46
C LYS A 24 2.49 -27.22 2.69
N GLU A 25 2.93 -27.62 3.86
CA GLU A 25 2.44 -27.11 5.14
C GLU A 25 2.67 -25.59 5.17
N GLU A 26 1.60 -24.80 5.33
CA GLU A 26 1.71 -23.34 5.35
C GLU A 26 2.40 -22.88 6.65
N PRO A 27 3.27 -21.85 6.59
CA PRO A 27 3.91 -21.34 7.79
C PRO A 27 2.86 -20.89 8.83
N LYS A 28 3.03 -21.32 10.08
CA LYS A 28 2.11 -20.96 11.15
C LYS A 28 2.19 -19.47 11.47
N LEU A 29 1.05 -18.79 11.34
CA LEU A 29 0.91 -17.40 11.77
C LEU A 29 0.97 -17.31 13.29
N THR A 30 1.82 -16.42 13.80
CA THR A 30 1.97 -16.16 15.24
C THR A 30 1.98 -14.65 15.51
N ASN A 31 1.64 -14.26 16.74
CA ASN A 31 1.56 -12.85 17.17
C ASN A 31 0.64 -11.96 16.29
N ILE A 32 -0.46 -12.53 15.79
CA ILE A 32 -1.52 -11.80 15.09
C ILE A 32 -2.42 -11.10 16.11
N LYS A 33 -2.36 -9.76 16.14
CA LYS A 33 -3.09 -8.93 17.12
C LYS A 33 -4.30 -8.20 16.55
N VAL A 34 -4.24 -7.77 15.28
CA VAL A 34 -5.27 -6.89 14.67
C VAL A 34 -6.00 -7.50 13.48
N LEU A 35 -5.36 -8.41 12.74
CA LEU A 35 -6.00 -9.14 11.66
C LEU A 35 -6.87 -10.27 12.22
N PRO A 36 -7.94 -10.68 11.50
CA PRO A 36 -8.72 -11.85 11.88
C PRO A 36 -7.84 -13.09 12.06
N LYS A 37 -8.10 -13.87 13.12
CA LYS A 37 -7.27 -15.04 13.49
C LYS A 37 -7.47 -16.26 12.59
N ASN A 38 -8.53 -16.27 11.78
CA ASN A 38 -8.90 -17.38 10.91
C ASN A 38 -8.30 -17.26 9.49
N LEU A 39 -7.45 -16.27 9.23
CA LEU A 39 -6.77 -16.12 7.95
C LEU A 39 -5.70 -17.18 7.76
N THR A 40 -5.52 -17.63 6.52
CA THR A 40 -4.41 -18.49 6.11
C THR A 40 -3.12 -17.68 5.95
N PHE A 41 -1.97 -18.36 5.87
CA PHE A 41 -0.69 -17.67 5.68
C PHE A 41 -0.71 -16.83 4.40
N ARG A 42 -1.18 -17.43 3.30
CA ARG A 42 -1.28 -16.77 1.99
C ARG A 42 -2.15 -15.51 2.03
N GLN A 43 -3.25 -15.53 2.78
CA GLN A 43 -4.12 -14.36 2.89
C GLN A 43 -3.43 -13.22 3.64
N VAL A 44 -2.71 -13.54 4.71
CA VAL A 44 -1.93 -12.54 5.44
C VAL A 44 -0.77 -12.00 4.60
N ASP A 45 -0.07 -12.87 3.88
CA ASP A 45 1.01 -12.49 2.96
C ASP A 45 0.52 -11.48 1.91
N HIS A 46 -0.63 -11.75 1.28
CA HIS A 46 -1.26 -10.83 0.34
C HIS A 46 -1.63 -9.47 0.97
N ILE A 47 -2.14 -9.46 2.21
CA ILE A 47 -2.42 -8.22 2.94
C ILE A 47 -1.13 -7.43 3.20
N MET A 48 -0.04 -8.12 3.54
CA MET A 48 1.26 -7.48 3.78
C MET A 48 1.84 -6.86 2.50
N ASP A 49 1.69 -7.54 1.36
CA ASP A 49 2.09 -6.99 0.06
C ASP A 49 1.29 -5.73 -0.29
N GLU A 50 -0.02 -5.73 -0.08
CA GLU A 50 -0.87 -4.54 -0.30
C GLU A 50 -0.44 -3.36 0.58
N TRP A 51 -0.09 -3.62 1.84
CA TRP A 51 0.43 -2.57 2.74
C TRP A 51 1.80 -2.08 2.28
N ALA A 52 2.70 -2.97 1.88
CA ALA A 52 4.03 -2.61 1.37
C ALA A 52 3.92 -1.72 0.12
N HIS A 53 3.06 -2.08 -0.83
CA HIS A 53 2.80 -1.28 -2.02
C HIS A 53 2.15 0.06 -1.67
N SER A 54 1.16 0.07 -0.78
CA SER A 54 0.48 1.30 -0.35
C SER A 54 1.43 2.34 0.23
N LEU A 55 2.46 1.89 0.96
CA LEU A 55 3.47 2.71 1.62
C LEU A 55 4.72 2.94 0.75
N GLY A 56 4.86 2.25 -0.38
CA GLY A 56 6.07 2.31 -1.23
C GLY A 56 7.31 1.73 -0.55
N VAL A 57 7.15 0.73 0.31
CA VAL A 57 8.23 0.12 1.10
C VAL A 57 8.35 -1.39 0.83
N ARG A 58 9.32 -2.05 1.47
CA ARG A 58 9.52 -3.50 1.44
C ARG A 58 9.26 -4.10 2.82
N CYS A 59 9.12 -5.42 2.91
CA CYS A 59 8.71 -6.11 4.15
C CYS A 59 9.66 -5.85 5.33
N ASN A 60 10.95 -5.62 5.08
CA ASN A 60 11.95 -5.28 6.10
C ASN A 60 11.78 -3.86 6.69
N PHE A 61 10.90 -3.04 6.12
CA PHE A 61 10.50 -1.76 6.72
C PHE A 61 9.72 -1.98 8.02
N CYS A 62 8.85 -2.98 8.09
CA CYS A 62 8.09 -3.29 9.30
C CYS A 62 8.63 -4.50 10.05
N HIS A 63 9.28 -5.44 9.37
CA HIS A 63 9.78 -6.67 9.98
C HIS A 63 11.30 -6.69 10.10
N SER A 64 11.82 -7.39 11.10
CA SER A 64 13.27 -7.58 11.30
C SER A 64 13.65 -9.03 11.06
N PRO A 65 14.86 -9.31 10.53
CA PRO A 65 15.41 -10.65 10.57
C PRO A 65 15.71 -11.06 12.02
N ASN A 66 15.57 -12.35 12.29
CA ASN A 66 16.03 -12.95 13.54
C ASN A 66 17.57 -12.86 13.59
N PRO A 67 18.17 -12.38 14.71
CA PRO A 67 19.62 -12.17 14.81
C PRO A 67 20.47 -13.42 14.61
N GLU A 68 19.97 -14.59 15.01
CA GLU A 68 20.67 -15.86 14.98
C GLU A 68 20.51 -16.57 13.63
N THR A 69 19.26 -16.76 13.19
CA THR A 69 18.95 -17.54 11.98
C THR A 69 19.10 -16.74 10.69
N LYS A 70 19.20 -15.41 10.78
CA LYS A 70 19.20 -14.45 9.65
C LYS A 70 17.95 -14.51 8.76
N LYS A 71 16.96 -15.33 9.09
CA LYS A 71 15.66 -15.41 8.42
C LYS A 71 14.74 -14.31 8.95
N MET A 72 13.79 -13.87 8.14
CA MET A 72 12.78 -12.89 8.57
C MET A 72 11.97 -13.41 9.76
N ASP A 73 11.91 -12.61 10.83
CA ASP A 73 11.06 -12.87 11.98
C ASP A 73 9.76 -12.08 11.82
N TRP A 74 8.75 -12.73 11.25
CA TRP A 74 7.45 -12.13 11.00
C TRP A 74 6.68 -11.82 12.29
N ALA A 75 6.98 -12.53 13.38
CA ALA A 75 6.29 -12.43 14.65
C ALA A 75 6.86 -11.32 15.54
N SER A 76 8.16 -11.03 15.46
CA SER A 76 8.85 -10.03 16.27
C SER A 76 8.23 -8.63 16.17
N ASP A 77 8.19 -7.96 17.32
CA ASP A 77 7.77 -6.56 17.49
C ASP A 77 8.96 -5.61 17.70
N ALA A 78 10.18 -6.04 17.36
CA ALA A 78 11.40 -5.28 17.56
C ALA A 78 11.42 -3.94 16.79
N LYS A 79 10.70 -3.86 15.67
CA LYS A 79 10.58 -2.64 14.86
C LYS A 79 9.34 -1.83 15.25
N PRO A 80 9.48 -0.54 15.60
CA PRO A 80 8.34 0.29 15.99
C PRO A 80 7.32 0.48 14.86
N GLU A 81 7.74 0.42 13.60
CA GLU A 81 6.89 0.57 12.41
C GLU A 81 5.77 -0.49 12.38
N LYS A 82 6.03 -1.70 12.87
CA LYS A 82 5.01 -2.76 12.97
C LYS A 82 3.90 -2.40 13.94
N ASN A 83 4.25 -1.77 15.07
CA ASN A 83 3.26 -1.32 16.04
C ASN A 83 2.46 -0.14 15.48
N MET A 84 3.12 0.79 14.79
CA MET A 84 2.42 1.87 14.10
C MET A 84 1.45 1.33 13.04
N ALA A 85 1.87 0.37 12.22
CA ALA A 85 1.01 -0.27 11.22
C ALA A 85 -0.25 -0.91 11.83
N ARG A 86 -0.13 -1.51 13.02
CA ARG A 86 -1.29 -2.06 13.76
C ARG A 86 -2.28 -0.97 14.17
N GLU A 87 -1.79 0.16 14.68
CA GLU A 87 -2.65 1.28 15.06
C GLU A 87 -3.31 1.92 13.83
N MET A 88 -2.55 2.08 12.73
CA MET A 88 -3.11 2.57 11.46
C MET A 88 -4.18 1.64 10.90
N TYR A 89 -3.99 0.32 10.98
CA TYR A 89 -5.01 -0.64 10.55
C TYR A 89 -6.28 -0.56 11.42
N LYS A 90 -6.16 -0.39 12.74
CA LYS A 90 -7.33 -0.18 13.61
C LYS A 90 -8.06 1.11 13.24
N MET A 91 -7.33 2.19 12.98
CA MET A 91 -7.89 3.47 12.55
C MET A 91 -8.69 3.33 11.25
N THR A 92 -8.08 2.77 10.20
CA THR A 92 -8.75 2.60 8.91
C THR A 92 -9.96 1.67 9.02
N ALA A 93 -9.83 0.56 9.74
CA ALA A 93 -10.95 -0.35 10.01
C ALA A 93 -12.11 0.35 10.75
N SER A 94 -11.81 1.21 11.72
CA SER A 94 -12.80 2.00 12.44
C SER A 94 -13.50 3.03 11.54
N ILE A 95 -12.73 3.78 10.74
CA ILE A 95 -13.27 4.77 9.80
C ILE A 95 -14.20 4.10 8.80
N ASN A 96 -13.74 2.99 8.21
CA ASN A 96 -14.51 2.23 7.22
C ASN A 96 -15.81 1.67 7.79
N LYS A 97 -15.75 1.10 9.00
CA LYS A 97 -16.95 0.61 9.70
C LYS A 97 -17.93 1.72 10.03
N LYS A 98 -17.44 2.86 10.55
CA LYS A 98 -18.28 3.92 11.10
C LYS A 98 -18.89 4.82 10.05
N TYR A 99 -18.12 5.21 9.03
CA TYR A 99 -18.50 6.28 8.11
C TYR A 99 -18.86 5.78 6.72
N PHE A 100 -18.15 4.75 6.24
CA PHE A 100 -18.36 4.23 4.89
C PHE A 100 -19.34 3.06 4.83
N LYS A 101 -19.75 2.51 5.99
CA LYS A 101 -20.51 1.27 6.10
C LYS A 101 -19.90 0.17 5.21
N ALA A 102 -18.57 0.19 5.13
CA ALA A 102 -17.84 -0.56 4.13
C ALA A 102 -18.01 -2.06 4.38
N GLU A 103 -18.53 -2.75 3.39
CA GLU A 103 -18.53 -4.21 3.38
C GLU A 103 -17.10 -4.71 3.18
N LYS A 104 -16.73 -5.71 3.98
CA LYS A 104 -15.45 -6.40 3.82
C LYS A 104 -15.65 -7.61 2.93
N ASP A 105 -14.69 -7.85 2.03
CA ASP A 105 -14.62 -9.11 1.30
C ASP A 105 -14.16 -10.27 2.21
N SER A 106 -14.05 -11.46 1.62
CA SER A 106 -13.61 -12.68 2.32
C SER A 106 -12.17 -12.61 2.86
N LEU A 107 -11.39 -11.63 2.42
CA LEU A 107 -10.02 -11.37 2.84
C LEU A 107 -9.95 -10.25 3.90
N GLY A 108 -11.09 -9.66 4.25
CA GLY A 108 -11.18 -8.54 5.19
C GLY A 108 -10.82 -7.18 4.59
N MET A 109 -10.71 -7.09 3.25
CA MET A 109 -10.43 -5.85 2.52
C MET A 109 -11.73 -5.11 2.17
N ILE A 110 -11.64 -3.81 1.90
CA ILE A 110 -12.80 -2.95 1.63
C ILE A 110 -13.27 -3.15 0.18
N ALA A 111 -14.54 -3.53 -0.01
CA ALA A 111 -15.02 -3.98 -1.33
C ALA A 111 -15.51 -2.86 -2.27
N ASN A 112 -16.18 -1.81 -1.76
CA ASN A 112 -16.91 -0.84 -2.62
C ASN A 112 -16.61 0.63 -2.32
N THR A 113 -16.66 1.03 -1.05
CA THR A 113 -16.45 2.43 -0.66
C THR A 113 -15.77 2.45 0.70
N GLY A 114 -14.64 3.15 0.79
CA GLY A 114 -13.88 3.31 2.02
C GLY A 114 -12.46 3.77 1.74
N ILE A 115 -11.67 3.89 2.80
CA ILE A 115 -10.27 4.26 2.73
C ILE A 115 -9.38 3.04 2.91
N ASN A 116 -8.21 3.07 2.31
CA ASN A 116 -7.14 2.11 2.53
C ASN A 116 -5.83 2.85 2.85
N CYS A 117 -4.75 2.10 3.05
CA CYS A 117 -3.43 2.67 3.31
C CYS A 117 -3.00 3.62 2.19
N TYR A 118 -3.22 3.25 0.93
CA TYR A 118 -2.86 4.06 -0.24
C TYR A 118 -3.58 5.41 -0.31
N THR A 119 -4.81 5.50 0.21
CA THR A 119 -5.60 6.76 0.20
C THR A 119 -4.84 7.93 0.81
N CYS A 120 -4.08 7.69 1.89
CA CYS A 120 -3.25 8.71 2.53
C CYS A 120 -1.78 8.59 2.10
N HIS A 121 -1.22 7.38 2.11
CA HIS A 121 0.21 7.20 1.87
C HIS A 121 0.62 7.48 0.43
N ASN A 122 -0.23 7.20 -0.55
CA ASN A 122 0.04 7.43 -1.97
C ASN A 122 1.43 6.91 -2.41
N GLY A 123 1.86 5.74 -1.89
CA GLY A 123 3.17 5.15 -2.20
C GLY A 123 4.34 5.79 -1.45
N LYS A 124 4.10 6.59 -0.42
CA LYS A 124 5.12 7.17 0.47
C LYS A 124 5.01 6.60 1.88
N ALA A 125 6.15 6.29 2.49
CA ALA A 125 6.19 5.72 3.84
C ALA A 125 5.54 6.63 4.89
N HIS A 126 5.65 7.95 4.70
CA HIS A 126 5.05 8.96 5.56
C HIS A 126 4.17 9.88 4.71
N PRO A 127 2.87 10.01 5.05
CA PRO A 127 2.00 10.99 4.40
C PRO A 127 2.49 12.40 4.72
N GLU A 128 2.58 13.25 3.69
CA GLU A 128 2.85 14.68 3.86
C GLU A 128 1.52 15.41 4.09
N VAL A 129 1.50 16.35 5.04
CA VAL A 129 0.40 17.30 5.12
C VAL A 129 0.63 18.32 4.02
N VAL A 130 -0.20 18.24 2.98
CA VAL A 130 -0.19 19.19 1.87
C VAL A 130 -1.35 20.15 2.05
N ASP A 131 -1.07 21.46 2.01
CA ASP A 131 -2.13 22.46 1.99
C ASP A 131 -2.89 22.36 0.67
N ALA A 132 -4.20 22.58 0.74
CA ALA A 132 -5.00 22.72 -0.47
C ALA A 132 -4.41 23.87 -1.31
N PRO A 133 -4.24 23.69 -2.63
CA PRO A 133 -3.79 24.79 -3.47
C PRO A 133 -4.75 25.96 -3.33
N ALA A 134 -4.20 27.17 -3.19
CA ALA A 134 -5.03 28.37 -3.17
C ALA A 134 -5.94 28.38 -4.42
N PRO A 135 -7.22 28.78 -4.30
CA PRO A 135 -8.09 28.87 -5.45
C PRO A 135 -7.42 29.76 -6.51
N PRO A 136 -7.63 29.52 -7.81
CA PRO A 136 -7.15 30.42 -8.84
C PRO A 136 -7.55 31.84 -8.47
N ARG A 137 -6.59 32.77 -8.41
CA ARG A 137 -6.93 34.17 -8.25
C ARG A 137 -7.79 34.53 -9.46
N MET A 138 -9.08 34.71 -9.24
CA MET A 138 -9.97 35.25 -10.26
C MET A 138 -9.39 36.62 -10.61
N GLY A 139 -8.84 36.74 -11.82
CA GLY A 139 -8.39 38.04 -12.31
C GLY A 139 -9.55 39.04 -12.24
N PRO A 140 -9.26 40.35 -12.15
CA PRO A 140 -10.31 41.34 -12.27
C PRO A 140 -11.13 41.07 -13.54
N PRO A 141 -12.46 41.23 -13.49
CA PRO A 141 -13.31 40.98 -14.66
C PRO A 141 -12.78 41.78 -15.87
N PRO A 142 -12.81 41.20 -17.09
CA PRO A 142 -12.44 41.94 -18.29
C PRO A 142 -13.37 43.15 -18.41
N GLY A 143 -12.83 44.36 -18.26
CA GLY A 143 -13.60 45.61 -18.43
C GLY A 143 -13.76 46.49 -17.19
N GLY A 144 -13.11 46.19 -16.06
CA GLY A 144 -12.98 47.16 -14.97
C GLY A 144 -11.99 48.27 -15.32
N ALA A 145 -12.46 49.38 -15.90
CA ALA A 145 -11.65 50.58 -16.07
C ALA A 145 -11.06 51.04 -14.71
N PRO A 146 -9.79 51.46 -14.62
CA PRO A 146 -9.26 52.01 -13.39
C PRO A 146 -9.88 53.40 -13.18
N ASN A 147 -10.86 53.49 -12.29
CA ASN A 147 -11.29 54.78 -11.75
C ASN A 147 -10.17 55.34 -10.86
N GLY A 148 -9.31 56.15 -11.49
CA GLY A 148 -8.62 57.33 -10.95
C GLY A 148 -8.32 57.41 -9.45
N ALA A 149 -7.69 56.41 -8.84
CA ALA A 149 -7.06 56.59 -7.53
C ALA A 149 -5.73 57.37 -7.73
N PRO A 150 -5.49 58.46 -6.98
CA PRO A 150 -4.20 59.15 -7.03
C PRO A 150 -3.11 58.19 -6.54
N MET A 151 -1.99 58.16 -7.27
CA MET A 151 -0.80 57.43 -6.85
C MET A 151 -0.28 58.03 -5.52
N PRO A 152 -0.03 57.23 -4.46
CA PRO A 152 0.63 57.75 -3.27
C PRO A 152 2.06 58.21 -3.64
N PRO A 153 2.61 59.24 -2.98
CA PRO A 153 3.93 59.75 -3.29
C PRO A 153 4.99 58.64 -3.08
N PRO A 154 6.13 58.69 -3.80
CA PRO A 154 7.17 57.68 -3.68
C PRO A 154 7.64 57.57 -2.22
N GLY A 155 7.32 56.45 -1.57
CA GLY A 155 7.87 56.10 -0.28
C GLY A 155 9.37 55.81 -0.40
N THR A 156 10.13 56.22 0.61
CA THR A 156 11.56 55.96 0.74
C THR A 156 11.90 54.48 0.53
N PRO A 157 13.04 54.14 -0.11
CA PRO A 157 13.41 52.76 -0.36
C PRO A 157 13.51 51.95 0.95
N PRO A 158 13.10 50.68 0.95
CA PRO A 158 13.18 49.83 2.14
C PRO A 158 14.63 49.60 2.55
N PRO A 159 14.92 49.45 3.86
CA PRO A 159 16.27 49.14 4.32
C PRO A 159 16.68 47.75 3.83
N THR A 160 17.87 47.66 3.24
CA THR A 160 18.50 46.40 2.84
C THR A 160 18.85 45.60 4.08
N THR A 161 18.15 44.49 4.32
CA THR A 161 18.57 43.50 5.32
C THR A 161 19.82 42.76 4.83
N PRO A 162 20.86 42.57 5.68
CA PRO A 162 22.08 41.87 5.30
C PRO A 162 21.84 40.35 5.14
N PRO A 163 22.72 39.65 4.39
CA PRO A 163 22.56 38.23 4.12
C PRO A 163 22.67 37.40 5.41
N ASN A 164 21.64 36.59 5.67
CA ASN A 164 21.63 35.63 6.76
C ASN A 164 22.62 34.49 6.47
N ASN A 165 23.63 34.37 7.31
CA ASN A 165 24.73 33.43 7.17
C ASN A 165 24.60 32.33 8.26
N GLY A 166 23.99 31.19 7.88
CA GLY A 166 24.21 29.87 8.49
C GLY A 166 23.47 29.52 9.79
N ARG A 167 22.78 28.37 9.79
CA ARG A 167 23.31 27.08 10.32
C ARG A 167 22.36 25.95 9.99
#